data_AF-A0A927RPW8-F1
#
_entry.id   AF-A0A927RPW8-F1
#
_cell.length_a   1.000
_cell.length_b   1.000
_cell.length_c   1.000
_cell.angle_alpha   90.00
_cell.angle_beta   90.00
_cell.angle_gamma   90.00
#
_symmetry.space_group_name_H-M   'P 1'
#
loop_
_entity.id
_entity.type
_entity.pdbx_description
1 polymer ?
#
loop_
_entity_poly.entity_id
_entity_poly.type
_entity_poly.pdbx_seq_one_letter_code
_entity_poly.pdbx_strand_id
1 'polypeptide(L)'
;MKKYTRRHYNKKLLALGLSAFMGIGLISTGFAAWVMSKDEQVESNGNVNVAIMKDSSINIKLWALNSDGSIKKEGDNNVELSKDDDNKYILTDTFNFDADITDNTGRLRYEGDATGGEDLTVTIKGVIEETGIPYALKAELVLPESIQNAVTQGYLKLSTATEELLADDDGIDIAEDGSFTVVIQLAWGDKFQGVNPSVYYDTNYGEASTTGTPLGKDVDNTKMQEEMTAFWYCLTGEDAASNKHMSQEYSFNGQFTIKLIATALDTDTNN
;
A
#
# COMPACT_ATOMS: atom_id res chain seq x y z
N MET A 1 16.65 -54.86 -87.50
CA MET A 1 16.65 -53.96 -86.33
C MET A 1 16.89 -52.53 -86.81
N LYS A 2 15.96 -51.60 -86.57
CA LYS A 2 16.12 -50.18 -86.96
C LYS A 2 17.21 -49.53 -86.10
N LYS A 3 18.33 -49.11 -86.71
CA LYS A 3 19.38 -48.32 -86.05
C LYS A 3 18.85 -46.91 -85.78
N TYR A 4 18.61 -46.57 -84.52
CA TYR A 4 18.33 -45.19 -84.12
C TYR A 4 19.64 -44.41 -84.06
N THR A 5 19.70 -43.26 -84.74
CA THR A 5 20.85 -42.35 -84.62
C THR A 5 20.89 -41.78 -83.19
N ARG A 6 22.10 -41.67 -82.61
CA ARG A 6 22.37 -41.28 -81.21
C ARG A 6 21.59 -40.03 -80.76
N ARG A 7 21.36 -39.09 -81.70
CA ARG A 7 20.59 -37.85 -81.49
C ARG A 7 19.08 -38.07 -81.30
N HIS A 8 18.49 -39.10 -81.91
CA HIS A 8 17.07 -39.42 -81.78
C HIS A 8 16.77 -40.20 -80.49
N TYR A 9 17.70 -41.04 -80.04
CA TYR A 9 17.63 -41.72 -78.74
C TYR A 9 17.71 -40.73 -77.58
N ASN A 10 18.65 -39.78 -77.63
CA ASN A 10 18.78 -38.74 -76.59
C ASN A 10 17.55 -37.84 -76.49
N LYS A 11 16.88 -37.52 -77.60
CA LYS A 11 15.60 -36.76 -77.59
C LYS A 11 14.45 -37.54 -76.93
N LYS A 12 14.38 -38.85 -77.15
CA LYS A 12 13.37 -39.72 -76.51
C LYS A 12 13.65 -39.92 -75.03
N LEU A 13 14.92 -40.07 -74.64
CA LEU A 13 15.34 -40.17 -73.24
C LEU A 13 15.06 -38.87 -72.48
N LEU A 14 15.35 -37.72 -73.09
CA LEU A 14 15.07 -36.41 -72.50
C LEU A 14 13.57 -36.16 -72.32
N ALA A 15 12.74 -36.57 -73.30
CA ALA A 15 11.29 -36.49 -73.18
C ALA A 15 10.73 -37.37 -72.04
N LEU A 16 11.28 -38.57 -71.87
CA LEU A 16 10.85 -39.51 -70.82
C LEU A 16 11.29 -39.05 -69.42
N GLY A 17 12.48 -38.43 -69.33
CA GLY A 17 12.94 -37.76 -68.11
C GLY A 17 12.05 -36.57 -67.75
N LEU A 18 11.71 -35.72 -68.72
CA LEU A 18 10.84 -34.56 -68.49
C LEU A 18 9.44 -34.97 -68.01
N SER A 19 8.86 -36.03 -68.58
CA SER A 19 7.56 -36.55 -68.14
C SER A 19 7.59 -37.14 -66.74
N ALA A 20 8.69 -37.79 -66.36
CA ALA A 20 8.85 -38.32 -65.00
C ALA A 20 9.01 -37.19 -63.97
N PHE A 21 9.74 -36.12 -64.31
CA PHE A 21 9.89 -34.94 -63.46
C PHE A 21 8.56 -34.17 -63.27
N MET A 22 7.74 -34.05 -64.32
CA MET A 22 6.41 -33.43 -64.19
C MET A 22 5.46 -34.23 -63.29
N GLY A 23 5.53 -35.57 -63.33
CA GLY A 23 4.70 -36.43 -62.47
C GLY A 23 5.02 -36.27 -60.98
N ILE A 24 6.30 -36.20 -60.62
CA ILE A 24 6.75 -36.03 -59.23
C ILE A 24 6.38 -34.64 -58.70
N GLY A 25 6.47 -33.60 -59.54
CA GLY A 25 6.04 -32.24 -59.18
C GLY A 25 4.55 -32.16 -58.86
N LEU A 26 3.69 -32.80 -59.66
CA LEU A 26 2.23 -32.81 -59.44
C LEU A 26 1.83 -33.50 -58.13
N ILE A 27 2.53 -34.58 -57.75
CA ILE A 27 2.26 -35.28 -56.49
C ILE A 27 2.66 -34.41 -55.28
N SER A 28 3.76 -33.65 -55.38
CA SER A 28 4.21 -32.74 -54.31
C SER A 28 3.27 -31.54 -54.14
N THR A 29 2.85 -30.90 -55.23
CA THR A 29 1.88 -29.78 -55.16
C THR A 29 0.50 -30.25 -54.71
N GLY A 30 0.08 -31.47 -55.09
CA GLY A 30 -1.17 -32.07 -54.62
C GLY A 30 -1.18 -32.32 -53.10
N PHE A 31 -0.07 -32.76 -52.53
CA PHE A 31 0.05 -32.96 -51.08
C PHE A 31 0.08 -31.62 -50.31
N ALA A 32 0.76 -30.59 -50.84
CA ALA A 32 0.73 -29.25 -50.27
C ALA A 32 -0.67 -28.62 -50.35
N ALA A 33 -1.37 -28.77 -51.48
CA ALA A 33 -2.75 -28.30 -51.63
C ALA A 33 -3.71 -29.03 -50.69
N TRP A 34 -3.50 -30.33 -50.41
CA TRP A 34 -4.29 -31.08 -49.44
C TRP A 34 -4.00 -30.68 -47.99
N VAL A 35 -2.73 -30.44 -47.64
CA VAL A 35 -2.36 -29.86 -46.33
C VAL A 35 -2.98 -28.46 -46.18
N MET A 36 -3.03 -27.68 -47.25
CA MET A 36 -3.61 -26.33 -47.25
C MET A 36 -5.15 -26.34 -47.35
N SER A 37 -5.78 -27.41 -47.86
CA SER A 37 -7.25 -27.58 -47.87
C SER A 37 -7.80 -28.25 -46.62
N LYS A 38 -6.92 -28.69 -45.70
CA LYS A 38 -7.29 -29.14 -44.36
C LYS A 38 -7.49 -27.96 -43.40
N ASP A 39 -7.04 -26.77 -43.77
CA ASP A 39 -7.51 -25.53 -43.18
C ASP A 39 -8.84 -25.19 -43.87
N GLU A 40 -9.93 -25.58 -43.22
CA GLU A 40 -11.22 -24.97 -43.47
C GLU A 40 -11.07 -23.46 -43.44
N GLN A 41 -11.80 -22.80 -44.34
CA GLN A 41 -12.12 -21.39 -44.19
C GLN A 41 -12.85 -21.17 -42.87
N VAL A 42 -12.07 -21.03 -41.80
CA VAL A 42 -12.46 -20.13 -40.75
C VAL A 42 -12.15 -18.78 -41.36
N GLU A 43 -13.18 -18.05 -41.74
CA GLU A 43 -13.13 -16.60 -41.62
C GLU A 43 -12.78 -16.33 -40.16
N SER A 44 -11.49 -16.38 -39.82
CA SER A 44 -11.02 -15.60 -38.72
C SER A 44 -11.11 -14.20 -39.28
N ASN A 45 -12.30 -13.62 -39.13
CA ASN A 45 -12.37 -12.35 -38.46
C ASN A 45 -11.27 -12.42 -37.42
N GLY A 46 -10.11 -11.86 -37.74
CA GLY A 46 -9.22 -11.41 -36.72
C GLY A 46 -10.09 -10.45 -35.96
N ASN A 47 -10.77 -10.95 -34.92
CA ASN A 47 -10.96 -10.14 -33.76
C ASN A 47 -9.53 -9.77 -33.42
N VAL A 48 -9.10 -8.61 -33.92
CA VAL A 48 -8.29 -7.74 -33.10
C VAL A 48 -9.19 -7.58 -31.89
N ASN A 49 -9.04 -8.47 -30.91
CA ASN A 49 -9.23 -8.10 -29.54
C ASN A 49 -8.15 -7.04 -29.33
N VAL A 50 -8.42 -5.83 -29.82
CA VAL A 50 -8.15 -4.67 -28.99
C VAL A 50 -8.97 -5.05 -27.78
N ALA A 51 -8.30 -5.60 -26.77
CA ALA A 51 -8.92 -5.69 -25.48
C ALA A 51 -9.39 -4.27 -25.23
N ILE A 52 -10.70 -4.05 -25.37
CA ILE A 52 -11.31 -2.84 -24.87
C ILE A 52 -10.89 -2.92 -23.42
N MET A 53 -9.97 -2.05 -22.98
CA MET A 53 -9.64 -1.95 -21.56
C MET A 53 -10.98 -1.76 -20.90
N LYS A 54 -11.46 -2.83 -20.25
CA LYS A 54 -12.85 -2.97 -19.88
C LYS A 54 -13.00 -2.25 -18.55
N ASP A 55 -12.79 -0.95 -18.60
CA ASP A 55 -12.53 -0.12 -17.43
C ASP A 55 -11.29 -0.64 -16.68
N SER A 56 -10.22 0.14 -16.58
CA SER A 56 -9.03 -0.23 -15.77
C SER A 56 -9.35 -0.07 -14.28
N SER A 57 -10.50 -0.62 -13.87
CA SER A 57 -10.98 -0.65 -12.50
C SER A 57 -10.17 -1.69 -11.74
N ILE A 58 -8.97 -1.30 -11.30
CA ILE A 58 -8.15 -2.08 -10.39
C ILE A 58 -8.98 -2.32 -9.13
N ASN A 59 -9.28 -3.59 -8.83
CA ASN A 59 -9.98 -3.97 -7.62
C ASN A 59 -8.96 -4.17 -6.49
N ILE A 60 -8.94 -3.27 -5.52
CA ILE A 60 -8.13 -3.38 -4.31
C ILE A 60 -9.01 -3.84 -3.16
N LYS A 61 -8.61 -4.92 -2.47
CA LYS A 61 -9.11 -5.24 -1.13
C LYS A 61 -8.15 -4.68 -0.10
N LEU A 62 -8.70 -4.03 0.92
CA LEU A 62 -7.92 -3.31 1.92
C LEU A 62 -8.46 -3.59 3.31
N TRP A 63 -7.56 -3.68 4.28
CA TRP A 63 -7.86 -3.95 5.68
C TRP A 63 -6.94 -3.12 6.57
N ALA A 64 -7.52 -2.43 7.55
CA ALA A 64 -6.78 -1.93 8.70
C ALA A 64 -6.60 -3.07 9.70
N LEU A 65 -5.44 -3.12 10.37
CA LEU A 65 -5.11 -4.15 11.35
C LEU A 65 -5.01 -3.56 12.76
N ASN A 66 -5.43 -4.33 13.75
CA ASN A 66 -5.08 -4.12 15.15
C ASN A 66 -3.58 -4.33 15.38
N SER A 67 -3.06 -3.89 16.52
CA SER A 67 -1.65 -4.08 16.91
C SER A 67 -1.26 -5.57 17.02
N ASP A 68 -2.23 -6.48 17.20
CA ASP A 68 -2.02 -7.94 17.20
C ASP A 68 -2.04 -8.59 15.79
N GLY A 69 -2.26 -7.79 14.75
CA GLY A 69 -2.32 -8.22 13.35
C GLY A 69 -3.68 -8.76 12.89
N SER A 70 -4.71 -8.76 13.73
CA SER A 70 -6.08 -9.10 13.35
C SER A 70 -6.74 -7.96 12.56
N ILE A 71 -7.65 -8.29 11.63
CA ILE A 71 -8.38 -7.29 10.83
C ILE A 71 -9.37 -6.53 11.72
N LYS A 72 -9.33 -5.19 11.69
CA LYS A 72 -10.33 -4.32 12.33
C LYS A 72 -11.72 -4.56 11.71
N LYS A 73 -12.77 -4.66 12.53
CA LYS A 73 -14.12 -4.91 12.01
C LYS A 73 -14.77 -3.60 11.57
N GLU A 74 -15.68 -3.69 10.59
CA GLU A 74 -16.52 -2.55 10.17
C GLU A 74 -17.33 -2.03 11.37
N GLY A 75 -17.09 -0.77 11.76
CA GLY A 75 -17.65 -0.14 12.97
C GLY A 75 -16.66 0.05 14.13
N ASP A 76 -15.49 -0.59 14.10
CA ASP A 76 -14.38 -0.27 15.01
C ASP A 76 -13.59 0.93 14.44
N ASN A 77 -13.33 1.95 15.27
CA ASN A 77 -12.36 3.02 15.03
C ASN A 77 -12.49 3.83 13.70
N ASN A 78 -13.69 3.98 13.15
CA ASN A 78 -13.97 4.79 11.94
C ASN A 78 -13.16 4.37 10.68
N VAL A 79 -12.94 3.06 10.49
CA VAL A 79 -12.35 2.56 9.24
C VAL A 79 -13.36 2.67 8.09
N GLU A 80 -13.30 3.77 7.35
CA GLU A 80 -14.09 3.95 6.12
C GLU A 80 -13.25 3.64 4.89
N LEU A 81 -13.72 2.68 4.09
CA LEU A 81 -13.23 2.42 2.74
C LEU A 81 -14.13 3.16 1.76
N SER A 82 -13.66 4.27 1.23
CA SER A 82 -14.38 5.03 0.20
C SER A 82 -13.56 5.14 -1.08
N LYS A 83 -14.27 5.31 -2.19
CA LYS A 83 -13.69 5.77 -3.46
C LYS A 83 -14.03 7.25 -3.58
N ASP A 84 -13.03 8.10 -3.85
CA ASP A 84 -13.33 9.47 -4.25
C ASP A 84 -13.79 9.53 -5.72
N ASP A 85 -14.11 10.74 -6.17
CA ASP A 85 -14.58 11.02 -7.53
C ASP A 85 -13.54 10.63 -8.61
N ASP A 86 -12.26 10.44 -8.22
CA ASP A 86 -11.14 10.04 -9.08
C ASP A 86 -10.79 8.54 -8.95
N ASN A 87 -11.67 7.72 -8.33
CA ASN A 87 -11.49 6.28 -8.11
C ASN A 87 -10.28 5.92 -7.22
N LYS A 88 -9.88 6.84 -6.33
CA LYS A 88 -8.84 6.65 -5.34
C LYS A 88 -9.37 5.96 -4.11
N TYR A 89 -8.64 4.99 -3.57
CA TYR A 89 -9.03 4.27 -2.38
C TYR A 89 -8.63 5.07 -1.13
N ILE A 90 -9.61 5.51 -0.35
CA ILE A 90 -9.40 6.24 0.90
C ILE A 90 -9.59 5.26 2.06
N LEU A 91 -8.64 5.26 3.00
CA LEU A 91 -8.78 4.58 4.28
C LEU A 91 -8.48 5.59 5.40
N THR A 92 -9.40 5.67 6.35
CA THR A 92 -9.25 6.45 7.58
C THR A 92 -8.98 5.51 8.73
N ASP A 93 -8.04 5.86 9.60
CA ASP A 93 -7.80 5.13 10.85
C ASP A 93 -7.33 6.11 11.93
N THR A 94 -7.15 5.61 13.15
CA THR A 94 -6.99 6.43 14.35
C THR A 94 -5.86 5.90 15.22
N PHE A 95 -5.01 6.80 15.73
CA PHE A 95 -4.05 6.53 16.80
C PHE A 95 -4.71 6.73 18.17
N ASN A 96 -4.36 5.88 19.14
CA ASN A 96 -4.81 6.00 20.52
C ASN A 96 -3.67 6.52 21.41
N PHE A 97 -3.87 7.68 22.02
CA PHE A 97 -2.85 8.37 22.83
C PHE A 97 -3.12 8.22 24.33
N ASP A 98 -3.56 7.03 24.75
CA ASP A 98 -3.81 6.72 26.16
C ASP A 98 -2.52 6.48 26.97
N ALA A 99 -2.66 6.23 28.26
CA ALA A 99 -1.59 5.72 29.11
C ALA A 99 -1.07 4.35 28.61
N ASP A 100 0.17 4.04 28.98
CA ASP A 100 0.72 2.71 28.77
C ASP A 100 -0.15 1.68 29.51
N ILE A 101 -0.61 0.64 28.81
CA ILE A 101 -1.49 -0.40 29.36
C ILE A 101 -0.86 -1.14 30.56
N THR A 102 0.47 -1.13 30.65
CA THR A 102 1.22 -1.74 31.74
C THR A 102 1.35 -0.81 32.96
N ASP A 103 1.13 0.49 32.77
CA ASP A 103 1.28 1.52 33.79
C ASP A 103 -0.01 1.74 34.57
N ASN A 104 -0.17 0.97 35.65
CA ASN A 104 -1.34 0.99 36.51
C ASN A 104 -1.11 1.79 37.81
N THR A 105 -0.07 2.63 37.86
CA THR A 105 0.34 3.35 39.07
C THR A 105 0.65 4.82 38.80
N GLY A 106 0.83 5.62 39.86
CA GLY A 106 1.27 7.00 39.69
C GLY A 106 0.19 8.00 39.33
N ARG A 107 0.63 9.11 38.73
CA ARG A 107 -0.19 10.33 38.54
C ARG A 107 -1.02 10.30 37.26
N LEU A 108 -0.45 9.71 36.22
CA LEU A 108 -1.07 9.40 34.95
C LEU A 108 -0.97 7.89 34.81
N ARG A 109 -2.09 7.20 34.65
CA ARG A 109 -2.12 5.73 34.65
C ARG A 109 -3.27 5.20 33.83
N TYR A 110 -3.11 3.98 33.37
CA TYR A 110 -4.18 3.22 32.75
C TYR A 110 -5.19 2.76 33.83
N GLU A 111 -6.47 3.09 33.63
CA GLU A 111 -7.55 2.79 34.58
C GLU A 111 -8.38 1.55 34.18
N GLY A 112 -7.89 0.76 33.20
CA GLY A 112 -8.49 -0.54 32.87
C GLY A 112 -9.84 -0.46 32.15
N ASP A 113 -10.10 0.59 31.37
CA ASP A 113 -11.26 0.59 30.49
C ASP A 113 -11.13 -0.50 29.41
N ALA A 114 -12.26 -0.99 28.90
CA ALA A 114 -12.27 -2.14 27.98
C ALA A 114 -11.71 -1.82 26.57
N THR A 115 -11.19 -0.61 26.37
CA THR A 115 -10.87 -0.02 25.06
C THR A 115 -9.40 0.34 24.92
N GLY A 116 -8.50 -0.54 25.38
CA GLY A 116 -7.09 -0.60 24.97
C GLY A 116 -6.22 0.57 25.43
N GLY A 117 -4.97 0.29 25.84
CA GLY A 117 -3.99 1.33 26.11
C GLY A 117 -3.48 2.00 24.83
N GLU A 118 -2.37 2.74 24.96
CA GLU A 118 -1.68 3.37 23.85
C GLU A 118 -1.57 2.48 22.59
N ASP A 119 -1.89 3.07 21.44
CA ASP A 119 -1.54 2.52 20.13
C ASP A 119 -1.13 3.64 19.16
N LEU A 120 0.19 3.73 18.93
CA LEU A 120 0.81 4.71 18.04
C LEU A 120 1.20 4.10 16.68
N THR A 121 0.75 2.88 16.37
CA THR A 121 1.07 2.20 15.12
C THR A 121 -0.19 1.81 14.39
N VAL A 122 -0.34 2.27 13.16
CA VAL A 122 -1.37 1.77 12.25
C VAL A 122 -0.74 0.99 11.12
N THR A 123 -1.25 -0.23 10.94
CA THR A 123 -0.86 -1.10 9.84
C THR A 123 -2.04 -1.31 8.90
N ILE A 124 -1.81 -1.01 7.63
CA ILE A 124 -2.77 -1.20 6.55
C ILE A 124 -2.22 -2.27 5.62
N LYS A 125 -3.05 -3.27 5.33
CA LYS A 125 -2.72 -4.30 4.34
C LYS A 125 -3.73 -4.27 3.22
N GLY A 126 -3.27 -4.58 2.02
CA GLY A 126 -4.15 -4.78 0.88
C GLY A 126 -3.64 -5.83 -0.08
N VAL A 127 -4.54 -6.27 -0.95
CA VAL A 127 -4.26 -7.15 -2.09
C VAL A 127 -4.96 -6.59 -3.31
N ILE A 128 -4.26 -6.58 -4.44
CA ILE A 128 -4.80 -6.19 -5.74
C ILE A 128 -5.29 -7.45 -6.47
N GLU A 129 -6.59 -7.55 -6.71
CA GLU A 129 -7.25 -8.82 -7.06
C GLU A 129 -7.21 -9.23 -8.54
N GLU A 130 -6.68 -8.39 -9.43
CA GLU A 130 -6.47 -8.76 -10.84
C GLU A 130 -5.08 -8.32 -11.31
N THR A 131 -4.20 -9.30 -11.52
CA THR A 131 -2.74 -9.14 -11.66
C THR A 131 -2.23 -9.29 -13.10
N GLY A 132 -3.12 -9.22 -14.10
CA GLY A 132 -2.75 -9.41 -15.50
C GLY A 132 -1.91 -8.27 -16.12
N ILE A 133 -1.76 -7.16 -15.41
CA ILE A 133 -1.07 -5.95 -15.86
C ILE A 133 -0.18 -5.50 -14.70
N PRO A 134 1.11 -5.14 -14.93
CA PRO A 134 1.90 -4.51 -13.89
C PRO A 134 1.25 -3.19 -13.45
N TYR A 135 1.40 -2.85 -12.18
CA TYR A 135 0.83 -1.64 -11.60
C TYR A 135 1.84 -1.01 -10.64
N ALA A 136 1.73 0.31 -10.49
CA ALA A 136 2.38 1.06 -9.43
C ALA A 136 1.30 1.48 -8.43
N LEU A 137 1.54 1.23 -7.15
CA LEU A 137 0.70 1.72 -6.08
C LEU A 137 1.41 2.89 -5.42
N LYS A 138 0.71 4.01 -5.21
CA LYS A 138 1.22 5.15 -4.45
C LYS A 138 0.35 5.37 -3.23
N ALA A 139 0.96 5.70 -2.10
CA ALA A 139 0.26 6.16 -0.92
C ALA A 139 0.52 7.65 -0.72
N GLU A 140 -0.55 8.41 -0.58
CA GLU A 140 -0.51 9.77 -0.06
C GLU A 140 -1.04 9.72 1.38
N LEU A 141 -0.19 10.08 2.34
CA LEU A 141 -0.60 10.23 3.73
C LEU A 141 -0.98 11.69 4.00
N VAL A 142 -2.20 11.92 4.47
CA VAL A 142 -2.65 13.24 4.91
C VAL A 142 -2.78 13.22 6.43
N LEU A 143 -1.79 13.81 7.12
CA LEU A 143 -1.85 14.01 8.56
C LEU A 143 -2.78 15.18 8.91
N PRO A 144 -3.61 15.07 9.95
CA PRO A 144 -4.40 16.21 10.43
C PRO A 144 -3.46 17.30 10.97
N GLU A 145 -3.90 18.56 10.92
CA GLU A 145 -3.16 19.70 11.45
C GLU A 145 -2.79 19.52 12.92
N SER A 146 -3.65 18.84 13.68
CA SER A 146 -3.43 18.56 15.09
C SER A 146 -2.20 17.69 15.37
N ILE A 147 -1.99 16.64 14.58
CA ILE A 147 -0.80 15.78 14.68
C ILE A 147 0.44 16.55 14.22
N GLN A 148 0.34 17.35 13.16
CA GLN A 148 1.45 18.19 12.69
C GLN A 148 1.88 19.22 13.76
N ASN A 149 0.92 19.81 14.46
CA ASN A 149 1.19 20.73 15.57
C ASN A 149 1.86 20.02 16.74
N ALA A 150 1.36 18.84 17.13
CA ALA A 150 1.96 18.04 18.20
C ALA A 150 3.40 17.60 17.87
N VAL A 151 3.70 17.29 16.60
CA VAL A 151 5.07 17.01 16.14
C VAL A 151 5.93 18.27 16.21
N THR A 152 5.43 19.41 15.73
CA THR A 152 6.16 20.69 15.73
C THR A 152 6.50 21.16 17.14
N GLN A 153 5.60 20.95 18.11
CA GLN A 153 5.82 21.27 19.52
C GLN A 153 6.70 20.25 20.26
N GLY A 154 7.10 19.17 19.59
CA GLY A 154 7.98 18.13 20.15
C GLY A 154 7.29 17.16 21.10
N TYR A 155 5.96 17.08 21.08
CA TYR A 155 5.19 16.08 21.83
C TYR A 155 5.21 14.73 21.14
N LEU A 156 5.17 14.73 19.81
CA LEU A 156 5.21 13.55 18.98
C LEU A 156 6.39 13.60 18.02
N LYS A 157 6.75 12.45 17.49
CA LYS A 157 7.76 12.27 16.45
C LYS A 157 7.25 11.26 15.43
N LEU A 158 7.50 11.54 14.16
CA LEU A 158 7.20 10.60 13.08
C LEU A 158 8.33 9.58 12.97
N SER A 159 7.98 8.32 12.70
CA SER A 159 8.98 7.31 12.32
C SER A 159 9.56 7.63 10.94
N THR A 160 10.76 7.13 10.65
CA THR A 160 11.39 7.30 9.33
C THR A 160 10.52 6.78 8.19
N ALA A 161 9.86 5.63 8.38
CA ALA A 161 8.93 5.08 7.39
C ALA A 161 7.72 6.01 7.13
N THR A 162 7.24 6.71 8.14
CA THR A 162 6.15 7.70 7.98
C THR A 162 6.64 8.98 7.33
N GLU A 163 7.85 9.43 7.66
CA GLU A 163 8.50 10.57 6.99
C GLU A 163 8.73 10.29 5.51
N GLU A 164 9.18 9.09 5.16
CA GLU A 164 9.30 8.63 3.77
C GLU A 164 7.95 8.66 3.06
N LEU A 165 6.89 8.09 3.63
CA LEU A 165 5.53 8.14 3.05
C LEU A 165 4.97 9.58 2.84
N LEU A 166 5.46 10.58 3.58
CA LEU A 166 5.06 11.98 3.42
C LEU A 166 5.92 12.73 2.40
N ALA A 167 7.18 12.33 2.26
CA ALA A 167 8.15 12.98 1.38
C ALA A 167 8.16 12.38 -0.03
N ASP A 168 7.73 11.13 -0.16
CA ASP A 168 7.96 10.31 -1.33
C ASP A 168 6.73 10.22 -2.24
N ASP A 169 6.99 10.26 -3.55
CA ASP A 169 6.03 9.94 -4.61
C ASP A 169 6.40 8.59 -5.28
N ASP A 170 7.46 7.94 -4.82
CA ASP A 170 7.84 6.60 -5.24
C ASP A 170 6.80 5.58 -4.74
N GLY A 171 6.62 4.52 -5.52
CA GLY A 171 5.55 3.55 -5.29
C GLY A 171 5.78 2.71 -4.04
N ILE A 172 4.68 2.25 -3.43
CA ILE A 172 4.68 1.21 -2.41
C ILE A 172 5.18 -0.10 -3.01
N ASP A 173 6.03 -0.80 -2.28
CA ASP A 173 6.45 -2.16 -2.63
C ASP A 173 5.26 -3.12 -2.62
N ILE A 174 5.06 -3.78 -3.76
CA ILE A 174 4.02 -4.79 -3.95
C ILE A 174 4.72 -6.13 -4.12
N ALA A 175 4.29 -7.10 -3.32
CA ALA A 175 4.77 -8.48 -3.43
C ALA A 175 4.28 -9.15 -4.71
N GLU A 176 4.90 -10.27 -5.07
CA GLU A 176 4.58 -11.04 -6.27
C GLU A 176 3.12 -11.55 -6.30
N ASP A 177 2.53 -11.78 -5.13
CA ASP A 177 1.12 -12.17 -4.96
C ASP A 177 0.13 -10.99 -5.00
N GLY A 178 0.64 -9.77 -5.23
CA GLY A 178 -0.12 -8.53 -5.27
C GLY A 178 -0.48 -7.97 -3.90
N SER A 179 0.09 -8.50 -2.82
CA SER A 179 -0.06 -7.95 -1.48
C SER A 179 0.87 -6.77 -1.23
N PHE A 180 0.43 -5.83 -0.41
CA PHE A 180 1.25 -4.71 0.07
C PHE A 180 0.93 -4.41 1.53
N THR A 181 1.86 -3.76 2.22
CA THR A 181 1.68 -3.31 3.60
C THR A 181 2.18 -1.89 3.73
N VAL A 182 1.37 -1.03 4.34
CA VAL A 182 1.73 0.33 4.73
C VAL A 182 1.71 0.41 6.25
N VAL A 183 2.79 0.89 6.84
CA VAL A 183 2.91 1.07 8.28
C VAL A 183 3.12 2.55 8.57
N ILE A 184 2.22 3.12 9.35
CA ILE A 184 2.30 4.50 9.83
C ILE A 184 2.56 4.41 11.33
N GLN A 185 3.63 5.04 11.78
CA GLN A 185 4.07 4.93 13.16
C GLN A 185 4.49 6.29 13.71
N LEU A 186 3.95 6.60 14.88
CA LEU A 186 4.33 7.71 15.72
C LEU A 186 5.15 7.20 16.91
N ALA A 187 5.98 8.07 17.44
CA ALA A 187 6.65 7.91 18.71
C ALA A 187 6.44 9.15 19.56
N TRP A 188 6.65 9.03 20.86
CA TRP A 188 6.71 10.21 21.72
C TRP A 188 7.91 11.08 21.37
N GLY A 189 7.70 12.38 21.44
CA GLY A 189 8.73 13.37 21.16
C GLY A 189 9.62 13.66 22.36
N ASP A 190 10.54 14.60 22.17
CA ASP A 190 11.57 14.95 23.14
C ASP A 190 11.00 15.56 24.43
N LYS A 191 9.78 16.13 24.38
CA LYS A 191 9.06 16.64 25.55
C LYS A 191 8.89 15.59 26.65
N PHE A 192 8.76 14.32 26.25
CA PHE A 192 8.62 13.18 27.14
C PHE A 192 9.79 12.20 27.05
N GLN A 193 10.94 12.64 26.51
CA GLN A 193 12.13 11.81 26.31
C GLN A 193 11.87 10.51 25.52
N GLY A 194 10.90 10.54 24.60
CA GLY A 194 10.57 9.38 23.77
C GLY A 194 9.79 8.28 24.48
N VAL A 195 9.26 8.51 25.68
CA VAL A 195 8.39 7.55 26.39
C VAL A 195 6.99 8.12 26.60
N ASN A 196 6.02 7.23 26.85
CA ASN A 196 4.64 7.62 27.15
C ASN A 196 4.59 8.60 28.34
N PRO A 197 3.75 9.66 28.31
CA PRO A 197 3.61 10.60 29.41
C PRO A 197 3.35 9.94 30.77
N SER A 198 2.59 8.84 30.81
CA SER A 198 2.31 8.08 32.04
C SER A 198 3.62 7.58 32.68
N VAL A 199 4.44 6.93 31.87
CA VAL A 199 5.76 6.43 32.26
C VAL A 199 6.74 7.58 32.55
N TYR A 200 6.69 8.65 31.76
CA TYR A 200 7.58 9.81 31.89
C TYR A 200 7.43 10.46 33.27
N TYR A 201 6.20 10.76 33.68
CA TYR A 201 5.92 11.46 34.93
C TYR A 201 6.04 10.58 36.18
N ASP A 202 6.26 9.29 36.02
CA ASP A 202 6.56 8.36 37.11
C ASP A 202 8.06 8.04 37.22
N THR A 203 8.83 8.33 36.16
CA THR A 203 10.26 8.02 36.10
C THR A 203 11.13 9.11 36.73
N ASN A 204 12.18 8.69 37.44
CA ASN A 204 13.17 9.60 38.01
C ASN A 204 14.26 9.97 37.00
N TYR A 205 14.09 11.11 36.33
CA TYR A 205 15.10 11.68 35.46
C TYR A 205 15.98 12.74 36.16
N GLY A 206 15.61 13.18 37.36
CA GLY A 206 16.27 14.27 38.07
C GLY A 206 15.95 15.62 37.45
N GLU A 207 16.99 16.37 37.06
CA GLU A 207 16.87 17.71 36.48
C GLU A 207 17.57 17.79 35.12
N ALA A 208 17.06 18.66 34.25
CA ALA A 208 17.70 18.98 32.98
C ALA A 208 19.10 19.55 33.23
N SER A 209 20.13 18.88 32.69
CA SER A 209 21.55 19.23 32.90
C SER A 209 21.90 20.68 32.50
N THR A 210 21.13 21.29 31.61
CA THR A 210 21.40 22.62 31.07
C THR A 210 20.70 23.75 31.81
N THR A 211 19.59 23.47 32.49
CA THR A 211 18.70 24.49 33.07
C THR A 211 18.35 24.26 34.53
N GLY A 212 18.68 23.10 35.12
CA GLY A 212 18.26 22.71 36.47
C GLY A 212 16.74 22.57 36.60
N THR A 213 16.03 22.38 35.48
CA THR A 213 14.57 22.23 35.48
C THR A 213 14.22 20.80 35.90
N PRO A 214 13.32 20.59 36.88
CA PRO A 214 12.87 19.25 37.25
C PRO A 214 12.28 18.48 36.07
N LEU A 215 12.53 17.17 36.00
CA LEU A 215 12.08 16.27 34.94
C LEU A 215 11.31 15.07 35.53
N GLY A 216 10.45 14.48 34.71
CA GLY A 216 9.62 13.32 35.06
C GLY A 216 8.90 13.45 36.40
N LYS A 217 9.16 12.53 37.33
CA LYS A 217 8.52 12.49 38.64
C LYS A 217 8.71 13.74 39.49
N ASP A 218 9.79 14.48 39.28
CA ASP A 218 10.14 15.65 40.09
C ASP A 218 9.45 16.93 39.57
N VAL A 219 8.76 16.85 38.41
CA VAL A 219 7.90 17.92 37.89
C VAL A 219 6.68 18.09 38.80
N ASP A 220 6.40 19.32 39.22
CA ASP A 220 5.21 19.64 40.02
C ASP A 220 3.90 19.37 39.26
N ASN A 221 2.85 18.98 40.00
CA ASN A 221 1.55 18.62 39.42
C ASN A 221 0.91 19.75 38.60
N THR A 222 1.08 21.02 39.00
CA THR A 222 0.55 22.15 38.23
C THR A 222 1.22 22.26 36.87
N LYS A 223 2.56 22.11 36.83
CA LYS A 223 3.31 22.16 35.56
C LYS A 223 3.01 20.95 34.66
N MET A 224 2.88 19.77 35.25
CA MET A 224 2.45 18.57 34.52
C MET A 224 1.08 18.78 33.88
N GLN A 225 0.11 19.33 34.62
CA GLN A 225 -1.24 19.61 34.10
C GLN A 225 -1.22 20.69 33.01
N GLU A 226 -0.44 21.75 33.16
CA GLU A 226 -0.25 22.77 32.13
C GLU A 226 0.30 22.16 30.83
N GLU A 227 1.33 21.32 30.93
CA GLU A 227 1.94 20.66 29.78
C GLU A 227 0.98 19.67 29.10
N MET A 228 0.25 18.87 29.87
CA MET A 228 -0.76 17.95 29.31
C MET A 228 -1.95 18.68 28.70
N THR A 229 -2.33 19.85 29.25
CA THR A 229 -3.34 20.73 28.65
C THR A 229 -2.87 21.29 27.32
N ALA A 230 -1.60 21.71 27.24
CA ALA A 230 -1.01 22.22 26.00
C ALA A 230 -0.93 21.10 24.95
N PHE A 231 -0.58 19.88 25.35
CA PHE A 231 -0.62 18.72 24.46
C PHE A 231 -2.04 18.42 23.96
N TRP A 232 -3.02 18.40 24.86
CA TRP A 232 -4.44 18.27 24.51
C TRP A 232 -4.89 19.31 23.47
N TYR A 233 -4.54 20.57 23.70
CA TYR A 233 -4.86 21.66 22.81
C TYR A 233 -4.24 21.45 21.42
N CYS A 234 -3.00 20.95 21.35
CA CYS A 234 -2.37 20.64 20.06
C CYS A 234 -3.17 19.60 19.27
N LEU A 235 -3.77 18.62 19.96
CA LEU A 235 -4.41 17.46 19.33
C LEU A 235 -5.87 17.69 18.96
N THR A 236 -6.56 18.53 19.73
CA THR A 236 -8.00 18.78 19.56
C THR A 236 -8.30 20.16 19.00
N GLY A 237 -7.39 21.12 19.16
CA GLY A 237 -7.66 22.54 18.92
C GLY A 237 -8.61 23.17 19.96
N GLU A 238 -8.99 22.42 20.99
CA GLU A 238 -9.91 22.86 22.04
C GLU A 238 -9.16 23.16 23.34
N ASP A 239 -9.50 24.28 23.98
CA ASP A 239 -9.03 24.54 25.34
C ASP A 239 -9.60 23.45 26.27
N ALA A 240 -8.74 22.75 27.03
CA ALA A 240 -9.16 21.75 28.01
C ALA A 240 -10.01 22.34 29.18
N ALA A 241 -10.36 23.63 29.10
CA ALA A 241 -10.98 24.45 30.11
C ALA A 241 -12.47 24.12 30.34
N SER A 242 -12.74 22.93 30.87
CA SER A 242 -13.91 22.64 31.72
C SER A 242 -13.76 21.37 32.56
N ASN A 243 -12.79 20.49 32.25
CA ASN A 243 -12.58 19.27 33.01
C ASN A 243 -11.72 19.53 34.26
N LYS A 244 -12.40 19.89 35.35
CA LYS A 244 -11.85 20.06 36.71
C LYS A 244 -11.23 18.77 37.32
N HIS A 245 -11.11 17.71 36.52
CA HIS A 245 -10.61 16.39 36.84
C HIS A 245 -9.68 15.86 35.73
N MET A 246 -8.73 16.67 35.23
CA MET A 246 -7.60 16.19 34.42
C MET A 246 -6.63 15.28 35.21
N SER A 247 -7.10 14.52 36.18
CA SER A 247 -6.35 13.44 36.82
C SER A 247 -6.89 12.07 36.42
N GLN A 248 -7.90 11.98 35.53
CA GLN A 248 -8.66 10.75 35.34
C GLN A 248 -9.04 10.38 33.90
N GLU A 249 -8.88 11.24 32.88
CA GLU A 249 -9.25 10.90 31.51
C GLU A 249 -8.26 11.56 30.52
N TYR A 250 -7.18 10.86 30.17
CA TYR A 250 -6.22 11.26 29.13
C TYR A 250 -6.33 10.42 27.86
N SER A 251 -7.40 9.61 27.76
CA SER A 251 -7.68 8.83 26.56
C SER A 251 -8.25 9.75 25.48
N PHE A 252 -7.53 9.87 24.38
CA PHE A 252 -8.02 10.53 23.18
C PHE A 252 -7.36 9.95 21.93
N ASN A 253 -8.01 10.23 20.80
CA ASN A 253 -7.79 9.53 19.55
C ASN A 253 -7.47 10.52 18.43
N GLY A 254 -6.33 10.36 17.77
CA GLY A 254 -5.95 11.18 16.61
C GLY A 254 -6.27 10.48 15.30
N GLN A 255 -7.19 11.02 14.52
CA GLN A 255 -7.61 10.46 13.23
C GLN A 255 -6.70 10.94 12.10
N PHE A 256 -6.42 10.07 11.13
CA PHE A 256 -5.71 10.44 9.91
C PHE A 256 -6.32 9.74 8.70
N THR A 257 -5.97 10.23 7.51
CA THR A 257 -6.46 9.66 6.26
C THR A 257 -5.29 9.27 5.38
N ILE A 258 -5.29 8.02 4.93
CA ILE A 258 -4.42 7.56 3.86
C ILE A 258 -5.21 7.42 2.56
N LYS A 259 -4.52 7.71 1.48
CA LYS A 259 -5.07 7.91 0.16
C LYS A 259 -4.25 7.07 -0.82
N LEU A 260 -4.77 5.91 -1.23
CA LEU A 260 -4.10 4.96 -2.10
C LEU A 260 -4.50 5.14 -3.56
N ILE A 261 -3.50 5.35 -4.42
CA ILE A 261 -3.65 5.53 -5.87
C ILE A 261 -2.99 4.35 -6.56
N ALA A 262 -3.76 3.47 -7.17
CA ALA A 262 -3.23 2.43 -8.05
C ALA A 262 -3.27 2.89 -9.50
N THR A 263 -2.13 2.83 -10.17
CA THR A 263 -1.99 3.17 -11.59
C THR A 263 -1.51 1.94 -12.35
N ALA A 264 -2.24 1.53 -13.38
CA ALA A 264 -1.75 0.49 -14.29
C ALA A 264 -0.49 1.00 -14.99
N LEU A 265 0.58 0.22 -14.94
CA LEU A 265 1.79 0.51 -15.71
C LEU A 265 1.53 0.09 -17.15
N ASP A 266 1.59 1.06 -18.07
CA ASP A 266 1.48 0.78 -19.48
C ASP A 266 2.68 -0.05 -19.93
N THR A 267 2.45 -1.29 -20.35
CA THR A 267 3.51 -2.19 -20.82
C THR A 267 4.01 -1.85 -22.23
N ASP A 268 3.48 -0.82 -22.89
CA ASP A 268 3.93 -0.38 -24.23
C ASP A 268 5.21 0.48 -24.21
N THR A 269 6.22 0.08 -23.42
CA THR A 269 7.61 0.53 -23.65
C THR A 269 8.42 -0.57 -24.32
N ASN A 270 8.04 -0.90 -25.56
CA ASN A 270 8.98 -1.44 -26.52
C ASN A 270 10.01 -0.35 -26.86
N ASN A 271 11.23 -0.51 -26.34
CA ASN A 271 12.43 0.15 -26.87
C ASN A 271 13.54 -0.88 -27.05
#